data_AF-A0A106C2V8-F1
#
_entry.id   AF-A0A106C2V8-F1
#
_cell.length_a   1.000
_cell.length_b   1.000
_cell.length_c   1.000
_cell.angle_alpha   90.00
_cell.angle_beta   90.00
_cell.angle_gamma   90.00
#
_symmetry.space_group_name_H-M   'P 1'
#
loop_
_entity.id
_entity.type
_entity.pdbx_description
1 polymer ?
#
loop_
_entity_poly.entity_id
_entity_poly.type
_entity_poly.pdbx_seq_one_letter_code
_entity_poly.pdbx_strand_id
1 'polypeptide(L)'
;MLELRKSKTLSYLLLSATLFSSVAFAKESVEKTSHNLTADQVYQGIKTNLETNLYALPPRVQGHYAIRQFRMTGEAKYANGSLIDLLTIAERQAYYSCNLDKPGFIKSESKIEADKLGSGPRAIARKEAIAPYPNFMLYSDVLLRYASRVDEFGFTGPCHDLMIKTLKNANLEPALTDKKMIKAWAAQLINYVYWAKQVGVGDYYEAYKKAFINTYPDSNDAKLKKSQYKNKVYGMTHFIFSASEYYQHPVDPKEYQWILEYFENNIDRILTDTTEDIITEVGISFLITGNGDNPVVAKVKKHVIAAYDPKLMMIPSPHGKAELSSGEHRNVLAMMLLDWPETLHKGPYLNNISSTKKYLPKLVKPKASMNDAKSH
;
A
#
# COMPACT_ATOMS: atom_id res chain seq x y z
N MET A 1 1.25 -59.66 -52.66
CA MET A 1 1.90 -59.59 -51.34
C MET A 1 2.49 -58.20 -51.18
N LEU A 2 2.21 -57.38 -50.19
CA LEU A 2 1.26 -57.33 -49.06
C LEU A 2 1.12 -55.81 -48.82
N GLU A 3 -0.06 -55.23 -49.02
CA GLU A 3 -0.97 -54.74 -47.95
C GLU A 3 -0.44 -53.52 -47.16
N LEU A 4 -0.98 -52.31 -47.37
CA LEU A 4 -2.18 -51.72 -46.72
C LEU A 4 -1.89 -51.31 -45.25
N ARG A 5 -2.08 -50.07 -44.79
CA ARG A 5 -3.34 -49.30 -44.85
C ARG A 5 -3.12 -47.81 -44.58
N LYS A 6 -3.74 -46.98 -45.43
CA LYS A 6 -4.07 -45.56 -45.18
C LYS A 6 -5.27 -45.49 -44.23
N SER A 7 -5.18 -44.64 -43.21
CA SER A 7 -6.33 -44.28 -42.37
C SER A 7 -7.25 -43.35 -43.17
N LYS A 8 -8.52 -43.74 -43.32
CA LYS A 8 -9.59 -42.92 -43.90
C LYS A 8 -10.44 -42.34 -42.77
N THR A 9 -10.41 -41.02 -42.68
CA THR A 9 -11.41 -40.15 -42.08
C THR A 9 -12.71 -40.18 -42.91
N LEU A 10 -13.85 -40.42 -42.27
CA LEU A 10 -15.22 -39.99 -42.64
C LEU A 10 -16.09 -40.28 -41.40
N SER A 11 -16.53 -39.27 -40.63
CA SER A 11 -17.68 -38.36 -40.83
C SER A 11 -18.93 -38.83 -40.06
N TYR A 12 -19.24 -38.04 -39.02
CA TYR A 12 -20.56 -37.60 -38.51
C TYR A 12 -21.72 -38.60 -38.38
N LEU A 13 -22.31 -38.70 -37.17
CA LEU A 13 -23.60 -38.03 -36.85
C LEU A 13 -24.00 -38.19 -35.35
N LEU A 14 -24.29 -37.03 -34.74
CA LEU A 14 -25.38 -36.73 -33.79
C LEU A 14 -25.55 -37.54 -32.47
N LEU A 15 -25.19 -36.91 -31.35
CA LEU A 15 -26.16 -36.39 -30.38
C LEU A 15 -25.43 -35.51 -29.34
N SER A 16 -25.36 -34.20 -29.56
CA SER A 16 -25.03 -33.24 -28.51
C SER A 16 -26.19 -32.27 -28.39
N ALA A 17 -27.13 -32.63 -27.53
CA ALA A 17 -28.15 -31.71 -27.05
C ALA A 17 -27.46 -30.55 -26.35
N THR A 18 -27.68 -29.37 -26.89
CA THR A 18 -27.31 -28.07 -26.37
C THR A 18 -28.00 -27.82 -25.02
N LEU A 19 -27.25 -27.99 -23.94
CA LEU A 19 -27.55 -27.31 -22.67
C LEU A 19 -26.64 -26.08 -22.61
N PHE A 20 -27.10 -24.98 -23.21
CA PHE A 20 -26.64 -23.65 -22.83
C PHE A 20 -27.21 -23.35 -21.44
N SER A 21 -26.60 -23.90 -20.39
CA SER A 21 -26.70 -23.32 -19.07
C SER A 21 -25.88 -22.03 -19.09
N SER A 22 -26.59 -20.93 -19.27
CA SER A 22 -26.11 -19.60 -18.89
C SER A 22 -25.79 -19.62 -17.40
N VAL A 23 -24.56 -20.02 -17.06
CA VAL A 23 -24.02 -19.82 -15.72
C VAL A 23 -23.76 -18.32 -15.61
N ALA A 24 -24.81 -17.58 -15.25
CA ALA A 24 -24.64 -16.34 -14.54
C ALA A 24 -23.83 -16.69 -13.29
N PHE A 25 -22.53 -16.40 -13.30
CA PHE A 25 -21.71 -16.42 -12.10
C PHE A 25 -22.26 -15.33 -11.17
N ALA A 26 -23.30 -15.67 -10.42
CA ALA A 26 -23.63 -14.98 -9.20
C ALA A 26 -22.35 -15.02 -8.36
N LYS A 27 -21.81 -13.85 -8.07
CA LYS A 27 -20.62 -13.69 -7.26
C LYS A 27 -20.99 -14.19 -5.86
N GLU A 28 -20.66 -15.44 -5.54
CA GLU A 28 -20.92 -16.01 -4.22
C GLU A 28 -20.39 -15.05 -3.17
N SER A 29 -21.28 -14.61 -2.28
CA SER A 29 -20.89 -13.88 -1.09
C SER A 29 -20.01 -14.80 -0.26
N VAL A 30 -18.79 -14.37 0.03
CA VAL A 30 -17.88 -15.07 0.93
C VAL A 30 -18.61 -15.24 2.27
N GLU A 31 -18.92 -16.49 2.63
CA GLU A 31 -19.59 -16.79 3.88
C GLU A 31 -18.66 -16.43 5.03
N LYS A 32 -19.10 -15.54 5.92
CA LYS A 32 -18.32 -15.15 7.10
C LYS A 32 -18.49 -16.22 8.16
N THR A 33 -17.37 -16.79 8.63
CA THR A 33 -17.36 -17.75 9.74
C THR A 33 -17.76 -17.03 11.04
N SER A 34 -18.98 -17.27 11.54
CA SER A 34 -19.44 -16.68 12.80
C SER A 34 -18.59 -17.14 13.98
N HIS A 35 -18.18 -16.20 14.83
CA HIS A 35 -17.40 -16.47 16.05
C HIS A 35 -17.61 -15.38 17.12
N ASN A 36 -17.27 -15.70 18.37
CA ASN A 36 -17.36 -14.78 19.51
C ASN A 36 -15.99 -14.40 20.09
N LEU A 37 -14.95 -14.43 19.26
CA LEU A 37 -13.57 -14.08 19.66
C LEU A 37 -13.44 -12.62 20.10
N THR A 38 -12.56 -12.39 21.08
CA THR A 38 -12.16 -11.05 21.54
C THR A 38 -11.18 -10.39 20.56
N ALA A 39 -10.96 -9.08 20.72
CA ALA A 39 -9.95 -8.35 19.96
C ALA A 39 -8.55 -8.95 20.11
N ASP A 40 -8.16 -9.31 21.34
CA ASP A 40 -6.86 -9.95 21.63
C ASP A 40 -6.76 -11.32 20.95
N GLN A 41 -7.79 -12.17 21.01
CA GLN A 41 -7.75 -13.47 20.34
C GLN A 41 -7.60 -13.36 18.82
N VAL A 42 -8.26 -12.37 18.20
CA VAL A 42 -8.10 -12.07 16.77
C VAL A 42 -6.68 -11.57 16.47
N TYR A 43 -6.18 -10.62 17.26
CA TYR A 43 -4.81 -10.10 17.14
C TYR A 43 -3.78 -11.23 17.22
N GLN A 44 -3.85 -12.07 18.26
CA GLN A 44 -2.91 -13.17 18.46
C GLN A 44 -3.01 -14.19 17.32
N GLY A 45 -4.22 -14.51 16.85
CA GLY A 45 -4.40 -15.43 15.72
C GLY A 45 -3.74 -14.93 14.44
N ILE A 46 -3.96 -13.66 14.07
CA ILE A 46 -3.32 -13.05 12.91
C ILE A 46 -1.79 -13.02 13.09
N LYS A 47 -1.32 -12.59 14.27
CA LYS A 47 0.11 -12.51 14.59
C LYS A 47 0.79 -13.86 14.47
N THR A 48 0.23 -14.91 15.09
CA THR A 48 0.77 -16.27 15.01
C THR A 48 0.86 -16.76 13.57
N ASN A 49 -0.18 -16.54 12.77
CA ASN A 49 -0.18 -16.98 11.37
C ASN A 49 0.90 -16.27 10.53
N LEU A 50 1.01 -14.94 10.66
CA LEU A 50 2.04 -14.16 9.95
C LEU A 50 3.45 -14.51 10.42
N GLU A 51 3.70 -14.55 11.73
CA GLU A 51 5.05 -14.79 12.28
C GLU A 51 5.54 -16.21 12.01
N THR A 52 4.66 -17.22 12.07
CA THR A 52 5.01 -18.62 11.77
C THR A 52 5.41 -18.80 10.30
N ASN A 53 4.75 -18.08 9.39
CA ASN A 53 4.96 -18.20 7.95
C ASN A 53 5.90 -17.12 7.37
N LEU A 54 6.43 -16.21 8.19
CA LEU A 54 7.10 -15.00 7.72
C LEU A 54 8.24 -15.28 6.76
N TYR A 55 9.08 -16.29 7.05
CA TYR A 55 10.25 -16.63 6.22
C TYR A 55 9.88 -17.14 4.82
N ALA A 56 8.66 -17.65 4.63
CA ALA A 56 8.17 -18.13 3.34
C ALA A 56 7.54 -17.01 2.49
N LEU A 57 7.31 -15.83 3.06
CA LEU A 57 6.72 -14.70 2.35
C LEU A 57 7.77 -14.00 1.46
N PRO A 58 7.36 -13.30 0.39
CA PRO A 58 8.28 -12.51 -0.41
C PRO A 58 9.05 -11.46 0.42
N PRO A 59 10.32 -11.14 0.11
CA PRO A 59 11.14 -10.22 0.91
C PRO A 59 10.48 -8.87 1.22
N ARG A 60 9.79 -8.28 0.23
CA ARG A 60 9.04 -7.03 0.42
C ARG A 60 7.93 -7.17 1.48
N VAL A 61 7.24 -8.31 1.52
CA VAL A 61 6.16 -8.58 2.48
C VAL A 61 6.75 -8.76 3.87
N GLN A 62 7.88 -9.46 4.00
CA GLN A 62 8.59 -9.60 5.27
C GLN A 62 9.01 -8.24 5.83
N GLY A 63 9.61 -7.40 4.98
CA GLY A 63 10.01 -6.04 5.34
C GLY A 63 8.87 -5.13 5.74
N HIS A 64 7.74 -5.25 5.05
CA HIS A 64 6.54 -4.48 5.31
C HIS A 64 5.86 -4.86 6.63
N TYR A 65 5.75 -6.16 6.92
CA TYR A 65 5.30 -6.65 8.23
C TYR A 65 6.22 -6.11 9.33
N ALA A 66 7.52 -6.34 9.17
CA ALA A 66 8.50 -6.09 10.22
C ALA A 66 8.67 -4.60 10.55
N ILE A 67 8.66 -3.71 9.55
CA ILE A 67 8.74 -2.27 9.84
C ILE A 67 7.54 -1.79 10.66
N ARG A 68 6.34 -2.31 10.37
CA ARG A 68 5.13 -1.91 11.07
C ARG A 68 5.16 -2.42 12.50
N GLN A 69 5.50 -3.69 12.69
CA GLN A 69 5.66 -4.24 14.04
C GLN A 69 6.70 -3.46 14.85
N PHE A 70 7.84 -3.09 14.26
CA PHE A 70 8.81 -2.24 14.95
C PHE A 70 8.20 -0.90 15.39
N ARG A 71 7.46 -0.22 14.52
CA ARG A 71 6.83 1.08 14.86
C ARG A 71 5.77 0.95 15.95
N MET A 72 5.07 -0.19 16.00
CA MET A 72 4.05 -0.46 17.01
C MET A 72 4.63 -0.90 18.36
N THR A 73 5.69 -1.71 18.37
CA THR A 73 6.18 -2.36 19.60
C THR A 73 7.53 -1.86 20.09
N GLY A 74 8.31 -1.18 19.25
CA GLY A 74 9.69 -0.79 19.55
C GLY A 74 10.68 -1.97 19.59
N GLU A 75 10.23 -3.21 19.37
CA GLU A 75 11.07 -4.39 19.57
C GLU A 75 12.11 -4.55 18.45
N ALA A 76 13.39 -4.58 18.84
CA ALA A 76 14.52 -4.72 17.92
C ALA A 76 14.52 -6.01 17.08
N LYS A 77 13.80 -7.06 17.49
CA LYS A 77 13.67 -8.32 16.71
C LYS A 77 13.08 -8.08 15.31
N TYR A 78 12.20 -7.08 15.18
CA TYR A 78 11.58 -6.72 13.91
C TYR A 78 12.51 -5.89 12.99
N ALA A 79 13.64 -5.39 13.50
CA ALA A 79 14.61 -4.67 12.67
C ALA A 79 15.25 -5.56 11.60
N ASN A 80 15.39 -6.86 11.84
CA ASN A 80 15.98 -7.79 10.87
C ASN A 80 15.12 -7.96 9.61
N GLY A 81 13.80 -8.02 9.75
CA GLY A 81 12.90 -8.04 8.58
C GLY A 81 12.98 -6.73 7.80
N SER A 82 13.09 -5.59 8.49
CA SER A 82 13.30 -4.28 7.87
C SER A 82 14.64 -4.19 7.13
N LEU A 83 15.71 -4.82 7.65
CA LEU A 83 16.99 -4.93 6.98
C LEU A 83 16.90 -5.71 5.66
N ILE A 84 16.13 -6.80 5.61
CA ILE A 84 15.88 -7.55 4.37
C ILE A 84 15.32 -6.60 3.30
N ASP A 85 14.36 -5.76 3.66
CA ASP A 85 13.79 -4.78 2.74
C ASP A 85 14.86 -3.82 2.21
N LEU A 86 15.64 -3.20 3.10
CA LEU A 86 16.73 -2.30 2.74
C LEU A 86 17.72 -2.96 1.77
N LEU A 87 18.09 -4.22 2.02
CA LEU A 87 18.98 -4.99 1.14
C LEU A 87 18.36 -5.15 -0.27
N THR A 88 17.06 -5.42 -0.37
CA THR A 88 16.40 -5.61 -1.67
C THR A 88 16.20 -4.31 -2.47
N ILE A 89 16.04 -3.17 -1.79
CA ILE A 89 15.78 -1.89 -2.45
C ILE A 89 17.06 -1.11 -2.77
N ALA A 90 18.15 -1.28 -1.99
CA ALA A 90 19.38 -0.51 -2.17
C ALA A 90 20.03 -0.75 -3.55
N GLU A 91 20.09 -2.01 -3.99
CA GLU A 91 20.60 -2.37 -5.31
C GLU A 91 19.72 -1.80 -6.43
N ARG A 92 18.39 -1.96 -6.31
CA ARG A 92 17.44 -1.43 -7.29
C ARG A 92 17.54 0.09 -7.40
N GLN A 93 17.64 0.78 -6.27
CA GLN A 93 17.81 2.22 -6.27
C GLN A 93 19.12 2.63 -6.97
N ALA A 94 20.21 1.88 -6.78
CA ALA A 94 21.46 2.11 -7.51
C ALA A 94 21.27 2.00 -9.02
N TYR A 95 20.62 0.93 -9.48
CA TYR A 95 20.34 0.74 -10.89
C TYR A 95 19.57 1.93 -11.48
N TYR A 96 18.46 2.34 -10.88
CA TYR A 96 17.68 3.44 -11.46
C TYR A 96 18.38 4.79 -11.30
N SER A 97 18.88 5.13 -10.11
CA SER A 97 19.39 6.46 -9.78
C SER A 97 20.72 6.77 -10.49
N CYS A 98 21.61 5.78 -10.60
CA CYS A 98 22.93 5.97 -11.19
C CYS A 98 22.96 5.89 -12.73
N ASN A 99 21.81 5.67 -13.37
CA ASN A 99 21.71 5.60 -14.83
C ASN A 99 20.85 6.74 -15.42
N LEU A 100 20.38 7.69 -14.60
CA LEU A 100 19.46 8.76 -15.05
C LEU A 100 20.06 9.71 -16.08
N ASP A 101 21.39 9.83 -16.13
CA ASP A 101 22.12 10.63 -17.10
C ASP A 101 22.39 9.90 -18.42
N LYS A 102 22.13 8.59 -18.49
CA LYS A 102 22.32 7.81 -19.72
C LYS A 102 21.25 8.18 -20.76
N PRO A 103 21.65 8.48 -22.01
CA PRO A 103 20.71 8.78 -23.08
C PRO A 103 19.65 7.69 -23.24
N GLY A 104 18.37 8.10 -23.25
CA GLY A 104 17.24 7.19 -23.46
C GLY A 104 16.79 6.39 -22.23
N PHE A 105 17.57 6.33 -21.14
CA PHE A 105 17.27 5.51 -19.97
C PHE A 105 15.93 5.85 -19.32
N ILE A 106 15.67 7.14 -19.07
CA ILE A 106 14.40 7.59 -18.48
C ILE A 106 13.21 7.13 -19.35
N LYS A 107 13.31 7.27 -20.67
CA LYS A 107 12.25 6.90 -21.60
C LYS A 107 12.02 5.38 -21.62
N SER A 108 13.09 4.58 -21.65
CA SER A 108 13.00 3.11 -21.67
C SER A 108 12.41 2.57 -20.37
N GLU A 109 12.94 3.00 -19.22
CA GLU A 109 12.48 2.52 -17.92
C GLU A 109 11.05 2.98 -17.62
N SER A 110 10.69 4.21 -17.98
CA SER A 110 9.32 4.67 -17.79
C SER A 110 8.30 3.84 -18.60
N LYS A 111 8.66 3.42 -19.82
CA LYS A 111 7.83 2.50 -20.60
C LYS A 111 7.73 1.14 -19.92
N ILE A 112 8.84 0.58 -19.44
CA ILE A 112 8.85 -0.69 -18.71
C ILE A 112 7.93 -0.63 -17.48
N GLU A 113 7.99 0.44 -16.68
CA GLU A 113 7.12 0.60 -15.51
C GLU A 113 5.65 0.78 -15.88
N ALA A 114 5.33 1.51 -16.96
CA ALA A 114 3.97 1.63 -17.46
C ALA A 114 3.42 0.28 -17.97
N ASP A 115 4.26 -0.54 -18.60
CA ASP A 115 3.89 -1.84 -19.15
C ASP A 115 3.62 -2.89 -18.06
N LYS A 116 4.18 -2.72 -16.85
CA LYS A 116 3.87 -3.56 -15.67
C LYS A 116 2.44 -3.40 -15.16
N LEU A 117 1.75 -2.31 -15.52
CA LEU A 117 0.34 -2.16 -15.19
C LEU A 117 -0.45 -3.28 -15.86
N GLY A 118 -1.31 -3.95 -15.09
CA GLY A 118 -2.12 -5.07 -15.58
C GLY A 118 -3.10 -4.71 -16.69
N SER A 119 -4.01 -5.65 -16.98
CA SER A 119 -5.01 -5.53 -18.06
C SER A 119 -6.44 -5.32 -17.55
N GLY A 120 -6.68 -5.40 -16.24
CA GLY A 120 -8.03 -5.21 -15.68
C GLY A 120 -8.53 -3.76 -15.76
N PRO A 121 -9.84 -3.49 -15.51
CA PRO A 121 -10.44 -2.16 -15.67
C PRO A 121 -9.72 -1.05 -14.90
N ARG A 122 -9.26 -1.34 -13.67
CA ARG A 122 -8.45 -0.39 -12.88
C ARG A 122 -7.12 -0.08 -13.56
N ALA A 123 -6.46 -1.09 -14.12
CA ALA A 123 -5.16 -0.90 -14.77
C ALA A 123 -5.30 -0.16 -16.11
N ILE A 124 -6.38 -0.40 -16.87
CA ILE A 124 -6.71 0.37 -18.09
C ILE A 124 -6.88 1.85 -17.75
N ALA A 125 -7.73 2.18 -16.77
CA ALA A 125 -7.93 3.57 -16.34
C ALA A 125 -6.63 4.24 -15.88
N ARG A 126 -5.73 3.47 -15.24
CA ARG A 126 -4.41 3.94 -14.83
C ARG A 126 -3.49 4.21 -16.02
N LYS A 127 -3.47 3.34 -17.03
CA LYS A 127 -2.71 3.54 -18.28
C LYS A 127 -3.17 4.78 -19.02
N GLU A 128 -4.48 4.99 -19.12
CA GLU A 128 -5.07 6.19 -19.72
C GLU A 128 -4.70 7.47 -18.95
N ALA A 129 -4.72 7.42 -17.61
CA ALA A 129 -4.38 8.57 -16.78
C ALA A 129 -2.90 8.98 -16.89
N ILE A 130 -1.98 8.01 -17.00
CA ILE A 130 -0.53 8.31 -17.10
C ILE A 130 -0.08 8.66 -18.52
N ALA A 131 -0.89 8.42 -19.56
CA ALA A 131 -0.49 8.65 -20.95
C ALA A 131 0.03 10.08 -21.24
N PRO A 132 -0.53 11.16 -20.66
CA PRO A 132 0.02 12.51 -20.81
C PRO A 132 1.33 12.75 -20.04
N TYR A 133 1.68 11.85 -19.11
CA TYR A 133 2.81 11.97 -18.19
C TYR A 133 3.72 10.73 -18.31
N PRO A 134 4.38 10.52 -19.47
CA PRO A 134 5.02 9.25 -19.81
C PRO A 134 6.11 8.82 -18.83
N ASN A 135 6.78 9.76 -18.16
CA ASN A 135 7.84 9.47 -17.18
C ASN A 135 7.34 9.31 -15.74
N PHE A 136 6.04 9.51 -15.50
CA PHE A 136 5.51 9.63 -14.15
C PHE A 136 5.75 8.38 -13.30
N MET A 137 5.60 7.18 -13.88
CA MET A 137 5.78 5.92 -13.15
C MET A 137 7.22 5.72 -12.69
N LEU A 138 8.21 6.08 -13.50
CA LEU A 138 9.61 6.05 -13.10
C LEU A 138 9.88 7.06 -11.99
N TYR A 139 9.41 8.30 -12.14
CA TYR A 139 9.68 9.34 -11.14
C TYR A 139 9.01 9.07 -9.80
N SER A 140 7.77 8.58 -9.80
CA SER A 140 6.99 8.36 -8.58
C SER A 140 7.17 6.95 -8.01
N ASP A 141 6.65 5.93 -8.69
CA ASP A 141 6.59 4.56 -8.17
C ASP A 141 7.98 3.88 -8.10
N VAL A 142 9.00 4.42 -8.76
CA VAL A 142 10.37 3.89 -8.69
C VAL A 142 11.29 4.81 -7.90
N LEU A 143 11.61 5.99 -8.41
CA LEU A 143 12.63 6.85 -7.80
C LEU A 143 12.18 7.38 -6.43
N LEU A 144 11.02 8.04 -6.34
CA LEU A 144 10.51 8.54 -5.05
C LEU A 144 10.26 7.40 -4.07
N ARG A 145 9.62 6.30 -4.50
CA ARG A 145 9.35 5.15 -3.61
C ARG A 145 10.61 4.56 -3.01
N TYR A 146 11.64 4.29 -3.81
CA TYR A 146 12.87 3.70 -3.28
C TYR A 146 13.65 4.70 -2.43
N ALA A 147 13.67 5.98 -2.84
CA ALA A 147 14.30 7.03 -2.04
C ALA A 147 13.65 7.19 -0.67
N SER A 148 12.32 7.33 -0.61
CA SER A 148 11.60 7.48 0.66
C SER A 148 11.76 6.24 1.53
N ARG A 149 11.79 5.04 0.94
CA ARG A 149 11.97 3.82 1.70
C ARG A 149 13.36 3.69 2.31
N VAL A 150 14.42 4.07 1.58
CA VAL A 150 15.79 4.13 2.14
C VAL A 150 15.91 5.21 3.20
N ASP A 151 15.20 6.33 2.99
CA ASP A 151 15.11 7.46 3.90
C ASP A 151 14.46 7.09 5.25
N GLU A 152 13.37 6.31 5.22
CA GLU A 152 12.67 5.79 6.41
C GLU A 152 13.58 4.95 7.34
N PHE A 153 14.63 4.32 6.80
CA PHE A 153 15.61 3.56 7.57
C PHE A 153 16.80 4.40 8.07
N GLY A 154 16.81 5.70 7.79
CA GLY A 154 17.86 6.63 8.23
C GLY A 154 19.04 6.75 7.27
N PHE A 155 18.85 6.46 5.98
CA PHE A 155 19.91 6.49 4.97
C PHE A 155 19.61 7.41 3.79
N THR A 156 20.65 7.76 3.05
CA THR A 156 20.56 8.23 1.67
C THR A 156 21.04 7.13 0.73
N GLY A 157 20.35 6.95 -0.39
CA GLY A 157 20.70 5.98 -1.42
C GLY A 157 21.88 6.40 -2.32
N PRO A 158 22.36 5.48 -3.17
CA PRO A 158 23.39 5.76 -4.17
C PRO A 158 22.90 6.75 -5.23
N CYS A 159 23.83 7.58 -5.74
CA CYS A 159 23.55 8.62 -6.76
C CYS A 159 22.40 9.58 -6.39
N HIS A 160 22.25 9.85 -5.08
CA HIS A 160 21.18 10.67 -4.52
C HIS A 160 21.07 12.05 -5.21
N ASP A 161 22.18 12.78 -5.36
CA ASP A 161 22.16 14.13 -5.92
C ASP A 161 21.68 14.18 -7.38
N LEU A 162 22.10 13.21 -8.19
CA LEU A 162 21.64 13.07 -9.58
C LEU A 162 20.13 12.79 -9.62
N MET A 163 19.65 11.89 -8.76
CA MET A 163 18.22 11.57 -8.65
C MET A 163 17.40 12.78 -8.20
N ILE A 164 17.82 13.48 -7.14
CA ILE A 164 17.12 14.68 -6.64
C ILE A 164 17.09 15.78 -7.70
N LYS A 165 18.21 16.05 -8.36
CA LYS A 165 18.28 17.02 -9.47
C LYS A 165 17.31 16.65 -10.60
N THR A 166 17.28 15.38 -10.99
CA THR A 166 16.38 14.88 -12.04
C THR A 166 14.92 15.07 -11.67
N LEU A 167 14.53 14.70 -10.45
CA LEU A 167 13.15 14.80 -9.96
C LEU A 167 12.70 16.27 -9.80
N LYS A 168 13.57 17.17 -9.35
CA LYS A 168 13.29 18.62 -9.30
C LYS A 168 13.02 19.20 -10.68
N ASN A 169 13.79 18.79 -11.68
CA ASN A 169 13.62 19.26 -13.06
C ASN A 169 12.36 18.71 -13.74
N ALA A 170 11.82 17.58 -13.27
CA ALA A 170 10.68 16.92 -13.88
C ALA A 170 9.33 17.65 -13.68
N ASN A 171 9.23 18.53 -12.67
CA ASN A 171 7.99 19.16 -12.19
C ASN A 171 6.81 18.17 -12.08
N LEU A 172 6.61 17.59 -10.90
CA LEU A 172 5.59 16.55 -10.71
C LEU A 172 4.17 17.10 -10.55
N GLU A 173 4.02 18.40 -10.27
CA GLU A 173 2.73 19.02 -9.93
C GLU A 173 1.61 18.77 -10.95
N PRO A 174 1.84 18.91 -12.28
CA PRO A 174 0.78 18.68 -13.27
C PRO A 174 0.19 17.27 -13.19
N ALA A 175 1.03 16.26 -13.01
CA ALA A 175 0.58 14.88 -12.90
C ALA A 175 -0.08 14.57 -11.55
N LEU A 176 0.44 15.15 -10.46
CA LEU A 176 -0.11 14.97 -9.10
C LEU A 176 -1.50 15.60 -8.96
N THR A 177 -1.74 16.73 -9.62
CA THR A 177 -2.99 17.51 -9.53
C THR A 177 -4.01 17.20 -10.63
N ASP A 178 -3.68 16.30 -11.56
CA ASP A 178 -4.57 15.91 -12.65
C ASP A 178 -5.78 15.10 -12.14
N LYS A 179 -6.97 15.51 -12.56
CA LYS A 179 -8.25 14.90 -12.15
C LYS A 179 -8.36 13.41 -12.54
N LYS A 180 -7.86 13.00 -13.71
CA LYS A 180 -7.86 11.59 -14.14
C LYS A 180 -6.88 10.78 -13.30
N MET A 181 -5.72 11.36 -12.99
CA MET A 181 -4.74 10.74 -12.09
C MET A 181 -5.34 10.51 -10.70
N ILE A 182 -5.97 11.52 -10.09
CA ILE A 182 -6.61 11.40 -8.77
C ILE A 182 -7.71 10.32 -8.78
N LYS A 183 -8.50 10.24 -9.86
CA LYS A 183 -9.52 9.19 -10.02
C LYS A 183 -8.97 7.78 -10.16
N ALA A 184 -7.72 7.62 -10.59
CA ALA A 184 -7.07 6.33 -10.81
C ALA A 184 -6.11 5.91 -9.67
N TRP A 185 -5.59 6.88 -8.91
CA TRP A 185 -4.42 6.73 -8.04
C TRP A 185 -4.46 7.53 -6.73
N ALA A 186 -5.62 8.01 -6.25
CA ALA A 186 -5.75 8.89 -5.07
C ALA A 186 -4.74 8.61 -3.94
N ALA A 187 -4.81 7.44 -3.29
CA ALA A 187 -3.92 7.05 -2.20
C ALA A 187 -2.43 7.07 -2.61
N GLN A 188 -2.10 6.61 -3.81
CA GLN A 188 -0.72 6.63 -4.29
C GLN A 188 -0.19 8.05 -4.52
N LEU A 189 -1.02 8.96 -5.05
CA LEU A 189 -0.57 10.32 -5.34
C LEU A 189 -0.22 11.10 -4.07
N ILE A 190 -1.03 11.00 -3.01
CA ILE A 190 -0.69 11.65 -1.74
C ILE A 190 0.56 11.03 -1.10
N ASN A 191 0.77 9.72 -1.24
CA ASN A 191 2.06 9.11 -0.85
C ASN A 191 3.23 9.76 -1.61
N TYR A 192 3.09 9.95 -2.93
CA TYR A 192 4.13 10.56 -3.75
C TYR A 192 4.39 12.03 -3.39
N VAL A 193 3.34 12.78 -3.04
CA VAL A 193 3.45 14.16 -2.53
C VAL A 193 4.31 14.20 -1.27
N TYR A 194 4.02 13.32 -0.30
CA TYR A 194 4.78 13.26 0.94
C TYR A 194 6.20 12.73 0.74
N TRP A 195 6.40 11.72 -0.11
CA TRP A 195 7.75 11.24 -0.44
C TRP A 195 8.59 12.33 -1.12
N ALA A 196 7.99 13.11 -2.02
CA ALA A 196 8.68 14.23 -2.65
C ALA A 196 9.11 15.29 -1.63
N LYS A 197 8.26 15.57 -0.62
CA LYS A 197 8.62 16.46 0.50
C LYS A 197 9.71 15.86 1.38
N GLN A 198 9.55 14.60 1.80
CA GLN A 198 10.47 13.86 2.68
C GLN A 198 11.90 13.86 2.12
N VAL A 199 12.07 13.57 0.82
CA VAL A 199 13.39 13.49 0.18
C VAL A 199 13.87 14.83 -0.39
N GLY A 200 13.13 15.92 -0.18
CA GLY A 200 13.54 17.26 -0.58
C GLY A 200 13.42 17.59 -2.07
N VAL A 201 12.55 16.89 -2.81
CA VAL A 201 12.22 17.15 -4.22
C VAL A 201 11.28 18.34 -4.37
N GLY A 202 10.27 18.47 -3.49
CA GLY A 202 9.32 19.57 -3.52
C GLY A 202 8.14 19.33 -2.59
N ASP A 203 7.50 20.41 -2.13
CA ASP A 203 6.27 20.35 -1.35
C ASP A 203 5.06 20.64 -2.26
N TYR A 204 4.28 19.58 -2.52
CA TYR A 204 3.10 19.64 -3.40
C TYR A 204 1.79 19.49 -2.62
N TYR A 205 1.84 19.53 -1.28
CA TYR A 205 0.71 19.16 -0.43
C TYR A 205 -0.53 20.03 -0.66
N GLU A 206 -0.39 21.35 -0.60
CA GLU A 206 -1.53 22.26 -0.75
C GLU A 206 -2.17 22.18 -2.15
N ALA A 207 -1.34 22.11 -3.19
CA ALA A 207 -1.80 21.96 -4.57
C ALA A 207 -2.57 20.64 -4.75
N TYR A 208 -2.03 19.53 -4.22
CA TYR A 208 -2.68 18.24 -4.25
C TYR A 208 -3.98 18.19 -3.44
N LYS A 209 -3.99 18.70 -2.21
CA LYS A 209 -5.17 18.78 -1.34
C LYS A 209 -6.32 19.49 -2.03
N LYS A 210 -6.05 20.65 -2.62
CA LYS A 210 -7.03 21.41 -3.41
C LYS A 210 -7.54 20.60 -4.61
N ALA A 211 -6.66 19.97 -5.38
CA ALA A 211 -7.04 19.16 -6.53
C ALA A 211 -7.86 17.91 -6.15
N PHE A 212 -7.52 17.29 -5.02
CA PHE A 212 -8.23 16.14 -4.46
C PHE A 212 -9.66 16.49 -4.07
N ILE A 213 -9.84 17.56 -3.27
CA ILE A 213 -11.16 18.05 -2.85
C ILE A 213 -12.00 18.46 -4.08
N ASN A 214 -11.41 19.15 -5.05
CA ASN A 214 -12.11 19.52 -6.29
C ASN A 214 -12.49 18.31 -7.15
N THR A 215 -11.72 17.22 -7.08
CA THR A 215 -12.02 15.97 -7.80
C THR A 215 -13.14 15.18 -7.11
N TYR A 216 -13.19 15.25 -5.77
CA TYR A 216 -14.13 14.52 -4.91
C TYR A 216 -14.86 15.44 -3.91
N PRO A 217 -15.65 16.42 -4.37
CA PRO A 217 -16.43 17.24 -3.45
C PRO A 217 -17.51 16.38 -2.79
N ASP A 218 -17.67 16.51 -1.48
CA ASP A 218 -18.60 15.69 -0.66
C ASP A 218 -20.04 15.76 -1.16
N SER A 219 -20.46 16.92 -1.67
CA SER A 219 -21.79 17.13 -2.26
C SER A 219 -22.12 16.20 -3.45
N ASN A 220 -21.12 15.57 -4.06
CA ASN A 220 -21.28 14.66 -5.18
C ASN A 220 -21.16 13.17 -4.80
N ASP A 221 -21.03 12.83 -3.52
CA ASP A 221 -20.80 11.44 -3.10
C ASP A 221 -21.94 10.50 -3.45
N ALA A 222 -23.19 10.99 -3.48
CA ALA A 222 -24.36 10.23 -3.91
C ALA A 222 -24.26 9.78 -5.39
N LYS A 223 -23.47 10.49 -6.21
CA LYS A 223 -23.26 10.18 -7.64
C LYS A 223 -22.05 9.28 -7.87
N LEU A 224 -21.22 9.03 -6.86
CA LEU A 224 -20.03 8.22 -7.00
C LEU A 224 -20.39 6.73 -7.08
N LYS A 225 -19.88 6.06 -8.11
CA LYS A 225 -19.82 4.60 -8.14
C LYS A 225 -19.02 4.10 -6.93
N LYS A 226 -19.36 2.92 -6.39
CA LYS A 226 -18.66 2.31 -5.24
C LYS A 226 -17.13 2.32 -5.36
N SER A 227 -16.60 2.02 -6.55
CA SER A 227 -15.15 2.02 -6.80
C SER A 227 -14.48 3.39 -6.64
N GLN A 228 -15.18 4.47 -7.01
CA GLN A 228 -14.67 5.84 -6.88
C GLN A 228 -14.87 6.39 -5.46
N TYR A 229 -16.00 6.04 -4.82
CA TYR A 229 -16.19 6.33 -3.39
C TYR A 229 -15.09 5.67 -2.56
N LYS A 230 -14.81 4.39 -2.80
CA LYS A 230 -13.70 3.67 -2.18
C LYS A 230 -12.35 4.34 -2.43
N ASN A 231 -12.08 4.76 -3.66
CA ASN A 231 -10.83 5.45 -4.00
C ASN A 231 -10.69 6.81 -3.30
N LYS A 232 -11.80 7.54 -3.10
CA LYS A 232 -11.83 8.78 -2.31
C LYS A 232 -11.47 8.51 -0.85
N VAL A 233 -12.17 7.59 -0.19
CA VAL A 233 -11.92 7.24 1.22
C VAL A 233 -10.48 6.77 1.40
N TYR A 234 -9.98 5.93 0.49
CA TYR A 234 -8.60 5.48 0.50
C TYR A 234 -7.58 6.61 0.30
N GLY A 235 -7.91 7.62 -0.52
CA GLY A 235 -7.10 8.84 -0.62
C GLY A 235 -7.03 9.58 0.71
N MET A 236 -8.17 9.75 1.37
CA MET A 236 -8.28 10.46 2.66
C MET A 236 -7.48 9.78 3.78
N THR A 237 -7.50 8.45 3.89
CA THR A 237 -6.69 7.73 4.91
C THR A 237 -5.19 8.00 4.69
N HIS A 238 -4.76 8.03 3.44
CA HIS A 238 -3.36 8.25 3.09
C HIS A 238 -2.86 9.69 3.29
N PHE A 239 -3.73 10.71 3.39
CA PHE A 239 -3.32 12.03 3.86
C PHE A 239 -2.73 11.95 5.28
N ILE A 240 -3.41 11.25 6.19
CA ILE A 240 -3.01 11.10 7.59
C ILE A 240 -1.84 10.12 7.71
N PHE A 241 -1.88 9.00 6.99
CA PHE A 241 -0.81 8.00 7.08
C PHE A 241 0.53 8.56 6.60
N SER A 242 0.54 9.24 5.45
CA SER A 242 1.77 9.84 4.95
C SER A 242 2.26 10.99 5.82
N ALA A 243 1.36 11.77 6.42
CA ALA A 243 1.69 12.81 7.38
C ALA A 243 2.36 12.26 8.65
N SER A 244 1.94 11.06 9.10
CA SER A 244 2.55 10.35 10.24
C SER A 244 3.87 9.64 9.90
N GLU A 245 4.39 9.86 8.69
CA GLU A 245 5.48 9.09 8.10
C GLU A 245 5.27 7.58 8.22
N TYR A 246 4.03 7.15 7.99
CA TYR A 246 3.52 5.80 8.18
C TYR A 246 3.71 5.29 9.62
N TYR A 247 3.00 5.92 10.55
CA TYR A 247 2.87 5.54 11.97
C TYR A 247 4.17 5.70 12.79
N GLN A 248 5.03 6.64 12.43
CA GLN A 248 6.21 6.97 13.22
C GLN A 248 5.91 7.98 14.33
N HIS A 249 4.85 8.78 14.18
CA HIS A 249 4.44 9.77 15.16
C HIS A 249 2.95 10.12 15.00
N PRO A 250 2.31 10.65 16.05
CA PRO A 250 0.97 11.21 15.91
C PRO A 250 0.98 12.46 15.02
N VAL A 251 -0.20 12.86 14.54
CA VAL A 251 -0.39 14.09 13.75
C VAL A 251 -1.50 14.94 14.34
N ASP A 252 -1.45 16.26 14.13
CA ASP A 252 -2.44 17.19 14.71
C ASP A 252 -3.84 16.92 14.12
N PRO A 253 -4.84 16.54 14.93
CA PRO A 253 -6.19 16.32 14.44
C PRO A 253 -6.79 17.54 13.74
N LYS A 254 -6.41 18.77 14.13
CA LYS A 254 -6.97 20.00 13.54
C LYS A 254 -6.63 20.14 12.06
N GLU A 255 -5.45 19.70 11.64
CA GLU A 255 -5.04 19.75 10.23
C GLU A 255 -5.91 18.82 9.36
N TYR A 256 -6.30 17.68 9.94
CA TYR A 256 -7.05 16.61 9.28
C TYR A 256 -8.52 16.56 9.67
N GLN A 257 -9.04 17.60 10.34
CA GLN A 257 -10.41 17.65 10.85
C GLN A 257 -11.44 17.39 9.73
N TRP A 258 -11.20 17.95 8.53
CA TRP A 258 -12.06 17.74 7.36
C TRP A 258 -12.16 16.27 6.91
N ILE A 259 -11.14 15.45 7.18
CA ILE A 259 -11.17 13.99 6.93
C ILE A 259 -11.87 13.27 8.08
N LEU A 260 -11.55 13.63 9.33
CA LEU A 260 -12.12 12.99 10.50
C LEU A 260 -13.64 13.18 10.56
N GLU A 261 -14.12 14.42 10.38
CA GLU A 261 -15.57 14.73 10.31
C GLU A 261 -16.24 14.01 9.14
N TYR A 262 -15.55 13.92 7.99
CA TYR A 262 -16.07 13.18 6.85
C TYR A 262 -16.24 11.69 7.19
N PHE A 263 -15.26 11.07 7.87
CA PHE A 263 -15.35 9.68 8.30
C PHE A 263 -16.47 9.45 9.31
N GLU A 264 -16.62 10.33 10.30
CA GLU A 264 -17.71 10.26 11.28
C GLU A 264 -19.08 10.29 10.60
N ASN A 265 -19.29 11.30 9.75
CA ASN A 265 -20.57 11.53 9.08
C ASN A 265 -20.93 10.43 8.07
N ASN A 266 -19.95 9.64 7.61
CA ASN A 266 -20.14 8.65 6.55
C ASN A 266 -19.81 7.21 6.97
N ILE A 267 -19.55 6.94 8.26
CA ILE A 267 -19.01 5.65 8.70
C ILE A 267 -19.85 4.46 8.25
N ASP A 268 -21.17 4.54 8.29
CA ASP A 268 -22.03 3.41 7.92
C ASP A 268 -21.93 3.07 6.42
N ARG A 269 -21.76 4.09 5.56
CA ARG A 269 -21.50 3.88 4.13
C ARG A 269 -20.08 3.37 3.90
N ILE A 270 -19.10 3.89 4.62
CA ILE A 270 -17.70 3.41 4.56
C ILE A 270 -17.66 1.90 4.85
N LEU A 271 -18.30 1.45 5.94
CA LEU A 271 -18.36 0.03 6.31
C LEU A 271 -19.05 -0.85 5.26
N THR A 272 -19.94 -0.28 4.46
CA THR A 272 -20.74 -1.01 3.45
C THR A 272 -20.08 -1.05 2.08
N ASP A 273 -19.47 0.06 1.64
CA ASP A 273 -19.03 0.27 0.27
C ASP A 273 -17.50 0.18 0.07
N THR A 274 -16.74 0.03 1.15
CA THR A 274 -15.27 -0.11 1.10
C THR A 274 -14.80 -1.51 1.49
N THR A 275 -13.50 -1.73 1.51
CA THR A 275 -12.87 -3.04 1.79
C THR A 275 -12.26 -3.04 3.19
N GLU A 276 -12.04 -4.21 3.77
CA GLU A 276 -11.64 -4.35 5.18
C GLU A 276 -10.32 -3.63 5.49
N ASP A 277 -9.39 -3.56 4.53
CA ASP A 277 -8.18 -2.75 4.63
C ASP A 277 -8.53 -1.26 4.81
N ILE A 278 -9.29 -0.66 3.90
CA ILE A 278 -9.69 0.76 3.96
C ILE A 278 -10.52 1.06 5.21
N ILE A 279 -11.43 0.16 5.60
CA ILE A 279 -12.21 0.27 6.85
C ILE A 279 -11.26 0.34 8.05
N THR A 280 -10.26 -0.54 8.10
CA THR A 280 -9.26 -0.56 9.16
C THR A 280 -8.43 0.72 9.17
N GLU A 281 -8.06 1.23 7.99
CA GLU A 281 -7.30 2.47 7.86
C GLU A 281 -8.07 3.70 8.37
N VAL A 282 -9.39 3.73 8.18
CA VAL A 282 -10.25 4.77 8.77
C VAL A 282 -10.14 4.75 10.29
N GLY A 283 -10.23 3.58 10.93
CA GLY A 283 -10.05 3.47 12.40
C GLY A 283 -8.65 3.90 12.86
N ILE A 284 -7.61 3.47 12.13
CA ILE A 284 -6.22 3.86 12.41
C ILE A 284 -6.02 5.38 12.25
N SER A 285 -6.73 6.04 11.33
CA SER A 285 -6.65 7.49 11.15
C SER A 285 -7.06 8.27 12.41
N PHE A 286 -8.07 7.78 13.14
CA PHE A 286 -8.43 8.34 14.45
C PHE A 286 -7.36 8.06 15.51
N LEU A 287 -6.78 6.86 15.50
CA LEU A 287 -5.74 6.48 16.47
C LEU A 287 -4.46 7.32 16.31
N ILE A 288 -3.99 7.54 15.07
CA ILE A 288 -2.81 8.39 14.79
C ILE A 288 -3.05 9.84 15.24
N THR A 289 -4.28 10.33 15.12
CA THR A 289 -4.63 11.72 15.46
C THR A 289 -4.98 11.91 16.94
N GLY A 290 -4.84 10.86 17.77
CA GLY A 290 -5.13 10.91 19.20
C GLY A 290 -6.62 10.84 19.55
N ASN A 291 -7.49 10.48 18.60
CA ASN A 291 -8.95 10.38 18.77
C ASN A 291 -9.42 8.93 18.97
N GLY A 292 -8.68 8.14 19.74
CA GLY A 292 -8.94 6.70 19.92
C GLY A 292 -10.30 6.35 20.52
N ASP A 293 -10.86 7.25 21.34
CA ASP A 293 -12.16 7.06 22.00
C ASP A 293 -13.36 7.40 21.09
N ASN A 294 -13.11 7.83 19.85
CA ASN A 294 -14.16 8.15 18.91
C ASN A 294 -15.04 6.92 18.60
N PRO A 295 -16.39 7.05 18.54
CA PRO A 295 -17.29 5.94 18.23
C PRO A 295 -16.98 5.22 16.91
N VAL A 296 -16.38 5.92 15.93
CA VAL A 296 -15.92 5.31 14.67
C VAL A 296 -14.92 4.19 14.94
N VAL A 297 -13.97 4.37 15.86
CA VAL A 297 -12.96 3.35 16.20
C VAL A 297 -13.62 2.08 16.70
N ALA A 298 -14.61 2.18 17.59
CA ALA A 298 -15.35 1.04 18.11
C ALA A 298 -16.15 0.32 16.99
N LYS A 299 -16.82 1.06 16.11
CA LYS A 299 -17.52 0.50 14.94
C LYS A 299 -16.58 -0.26 14.01
N VAL A 300 -15.42 0.32 13.72
CA VAL A 300 -14.39 -0.27 12.85
C VAL A 300 -13.80 -1.53 13.50
N LYS A 301 -13.41 -1.49 14.78
CA LYS A 301 -12.92 -2.68 15.53
C LYS A 301 -13.91 -3.83 15.47
N LYS A 302 -15.19 -3.55 15.74
CA LYS A 302 -16.26 -4.56 15.65
C LYS A 302 -16.37 -5.16 14.25
N HIS A 303 -16.31 -4.34 13.20
CA HIS A 303 -16.36 -4.81 11.83
C HIS A 303 -15.16 -5.72 11.48
N VAL A 304 -13.96 -5.31 11.88
CA VAL A 304 -12.70 -6.04 11.63
C VAL A 304 -12.70 -7.39 12.35
N ILE A 305 -13.10 -7.42 13.63
CA ILE A 305 -13.24 -8.66 14.40
C ILE A 305 -14.22 -9.60 13.69
N ALA A 306 -15.38 -9.12 13.25
CA ALA A 306 -16.37 -9.95 12.56
C ALA A 306 -15.94 -10.42 11.15
N ALA A 307 -14.88 -9.85 10.59
CA ALA A 307 -14.33 -10.25 9.28
C ALA A 307 -13.21 -11.30 9.40
N TYR A 308 -12.73 -11.58 10.61
CA TYR A 308 -11.72 -12.58 10.85
C TYR A 308 -12.26 -14.00 10.64
N ASP A 309 -11.47 -14.86 10.01
CA ASP A 309 -11.77 -16.28 9.91
C ASP A 309 -10.85 -17.07 10.86
N PRO A 310 -11.39 -17.74 11.90
CA PRO A 310 -10.59 -18.47 12.87
C PRO A 310 -9.91 -19.72 12.32
N LYS A 311 -10.41 -20.31 11.23
CA LYS A 311 -9.78 -21.47 10.58
C LYS A 311 -8.60 -21.04 9.74
N LEU A 312 -8.73 -19.91 9.04
CA LEU A 312 -7.66 -19.33 8.22
C LEU A 312 -6.66 -18.52 9.06
N MET A 313 -7.03 -18.18 10.29
CA MET A 313 -6.27 -17.29 11.18
C MET A 313 -5.90 -15.96 10.52
N MET A 314 -6.82 -15.41 9.72
CA MET A 314 -6.65 -14.15 9.00
C MET A 314 -7.99 -13.60 8.51
N ILE A 315 -7.99 -12.34 8.09
CA ILE A 315 -9.08 -11.73 7.32
C ILE A 315 -8.85 -12.01 5.82
N PRO A 316 -9.74 -12.79 5.15
CA PRO A 316 -9.60 -13.16 3.75
C PRO A 316 -9.97 -12.01 2.80
N SER A 317 -9.60 -12.11 1.52
CA SER A 317 -9.92 -11.10 0.49
C SER A 317 -11.43 -10.85 0.37
N PRO A 318 -11.87 -9.72 -0.20
CA PRO A 318 -13.30 -9.52 -0.51
C PRO A 318 -13.89 -10.60 -1.43
N HIS A 319 -13.04 -11.44 -2.03
CA HIS A 319 -13.40 -12.60 -2.84
C HIS A 319 -13.03 -13.94 -2.17
N GLY A 320 -12.75 -13.94 -0.85
CA GLY A 320 -12.54 -15.14 -0.04
C GLY A 320 -11.13 -15.73 -0.14
N LYS A 321 -10.21 -15.09 -0.84
CA LYS A 321 -8.83 -15.61 -0.99
C LYS A 321 -8.05 -15.46 0.32
N ALA A 322 -7.37 -16.52 0.73
CA ALA A 322 -6.61 -16.62 1.97
C ALA A 322 -5.08 -16.68 1.73
N GLU A 323 -4.59 -16.01 0.68
CA GLU A 323 -3.16 -15.93 0.40
C GLU A 323 -2.50 -14.91 1.35
N LEU A 324 -1.59 -15.38 2.22
CA LEU A 324 -0.90 -14.51 3.18
C LEU A 324 -0.11 -13.38 2.52
N SER A 325 0.56 -13.64 1.39
CA SER A 325 1.38 -12.64 0.70
C SER A 325 0.57 -11.45 0.18
N SER A 326 -0.62 -11.70 -0.39
CA SER A 326 -1.51 -10.65 -0.88
C SER A 326 -2.44 -10.10 0.21
N GLY A 327 -2.62 -10.84 1.31
CA GLY A 327 -3.44 -10.46 2.46
C GLY A 327 -2.69 -9.78 3.61
N GLU A 328 -1.35 -9.78 3.63
CA GLU A 328 -0.53 -9.29 4.75
C GLU A 328 -0.89 -7.85 5.13
N HIS A 329 -0.99 -6.94 4.15
CA HIS A 329 -1.23 -5.52 4.41
C HIS A 329 -2.48 -5.31 5.27
N ARG A 330 -3.60 -5.94 4.90
CA ARG A 330 -4.87 -5.86 5.64
C ARG A 330 -4.76 -6.45 7.03
N ASN A 331 -4.10 -7.60 7.15
CA ASN A 331 -4.01 -8.32 8.41
C ASN A 331 -3.10 -7.62 9.41
N VAL A 332 -1.99 -7.03 8.95
CA VAL A 332 -1.14 -6.18 9.80
C VAL A 332 -1.87 -4.92 10.23
N LEU A 333 -2.63 -4.26 9.34
CA LEU A 333 -3.46 -3.13 9.75
C LEU A 333 -4.49 -3.55 10.80
N ALA A 334 -5.10 -4.73 10.66
CA ALA A 334 -6.04 -5.24 11.67
C ALA A 334 -5.35 -5.44 13.01
N MET A 335 -4.15 -6.04 13.04
CA MET A 335 -3.36 -6.13 14.28
C MET A 335 -3.12 -4.75 14.90
N MET A 336 -2.67 -3.78 14.09
CA MET A 336 -2.41 -2.41 14.52
C MET A 336 -3.64 -1.74 15.13
N LEU A 337 -4.81 -1.88 14.50
CA LEU A 337 -6.06 -1.33 15.00
C LEU A 337 -6.47 -1.95 16.32
N LEU A 338 -6.38 -3.28 16.43
CA LEU A 338 -6.89 -4.03 17.57
C LEU A 338 -6.02 -3.86 18.82
N ASP A 339 -4.71 -3.70 18.63
CA ASP A 339 -3.71 -3.50 19.67
C ASP A 339 -2.85 -2.26 19.35
N TRP A 340 -3.48 -1.09 19.42
CA TRP A 340 -2.80 0.19 19.18
C TRP A 340 -1.99 0.59 20.42
N PRO A 341 -0.68 0.90 20.30
CA PRO A 341 0.17 1.19 21.43
C PRO A 341 -0.07 2.61 21.96
N GLU A 342 0.33 2.83 23.21
CA GLU A 342 0.37 4.18 23.79
C GLU A 342 1.40 5.07 23.10
N THR A 343 2.51 4.49 22.63
CA THR A 343 3.61 5.21 21.98
C THR A 343 3.96 4.58 20.64
N LEU A 344 4.08 5.43 19.61
CA LEU A 344 4.63 5.06 18.30
C LEU A 344 6.15 5.23 18.30
N HIS A 345 6.83 4.34 17.57
CA HIS A 345 8.29 4.30 17.51
C HIS A 345 8.79 4.74 16.13
N LYS A 346 9.74 5.68 16.09
CA LYS A 346 10.37 6.12 14.84
C LYS A 346 11.37 5.08 14.31
N GLY A 347 11.55 5.03 12.99
CA GLY A 347 12.49 4.12 12.33
C GLY A 347 11.85 2.80 11.87
N PRO A 348 12.59 1.66 11.91
CA PRO A 348 13.86 1.45 12.60
C PRO A 348 15.05 2.09 11.91
N TYR A 349 15.88 2.82 12.67
CA TYR A 349 17.14 3.37 12.18
C TYR A 349 18.23 2.30 12.27
N LEU A 350 18.38 1.53 11.19
CA LEU A 350 19.15 0.27 11.19
C LEU A 350 20.65 0.45 11.49
N ASN A 351 21.20 1.66 11.35
CA ASN A 351 22.58 1.99 11.75
C ASN A 351 22.78 2.09 13.28
N ASN A 352 21.69 2.26 14.03
CA ASN A 352 21.71 2.43 15.48
C ASN A 352 21.38 1.13 16.23
N ILE A 353 21.05 0.05 15.50
CA ILE A 353 20.65 -1.24 16.06
C ILE A 353 21.79 -2.25 15.85
N SER A 354 22.32 -2.79 16.95
CA SER A 354 23.49 -3.68 16.95
C SER A 354 23.34 -4.93 16.06
N SER A 355 22.14 -5.52 16.01
CA SER A 355 21.85 -6.71 15.20
C SER A 355 21.90 -6.45 13.70
N THR A 356 21.57 -5.24 13.24
CA THR A 356 21.48 -4.90 11.81
C THR A 356 22.72 -4.16 11.30
N LYS A 357 23.39 -3.38 12.15
CA LYS A 357 24.50 -2.48 11.79
C LYS A 357 25.62 -3.17 10.99
N LYS A 358 25.97 -4.41 11.35
CA LYS A 358 27.06 -5.16 10.69
C LYS A 358 26.70 -5.65 9.28
N TYR A 359 25.41 -5.68 8.93
CA TYR A 359 24.88 -6.27 7.71
C TYR A 359 24.29 -5.23 6.73
N LEU A 360 24.50 -3.93 7.02
CA LEU A 360 24.00 -2.86 6.17
C LEU A 360 24.60 -2.94 4.75
N PRO A 361 23.79 -2.70 3.69
CA PRO A 361 24.30 -2.66 2.34
C PRO A 361 25.34 -1.55 2.17
N LYS A 362 26.41 -1.83 1.42
CA LYS A 362 27.51 -0.88 1.20
C LYS A 362 27.14 0.33 0.32
N LEU A 363 26.02 0.23 -0.40
CA LEU A 363 25.57 1.24 -1.36
C LEU A 363 24.83 2.43 -0.71
N VAL A 364 24.38 2.28 0.54
CA VAL A 364 23.67 3.35 1.26
C VAL A 364 24.59 4.06 2.24
N LYS A 365 24.30 5.34 2.50
CA LYS A 365 25.06 6.17 3.44
C LYS A 365 24.17 6.60 4.60
N PRO A 366 24.57 6.41 5.87
CA PRO A 366 23.81 6.93 7.01
C PRO A 366 23.63 8.45 6.90
N LYS A 367 22.44 8.95 7.27
CA LYS A 367 22.22 10.40 7.38
C LYS A 367 22.99 10.97 8.58
N ALA A 368 23.66 12.10 8.38
CA ALA A 368 24.52 12.72 9.38
C ALA A 368 23.80 13.08 10.70
N SER A 369 22.50 13.36 10.66
CA SER A 369 21.70 13.81 11.81
C SER A 369 21.16 12.70 12.72
N MET A 370 21.43 11.42 12.41
CA MET A 370 20.82 10.29 13.13
C MET A 370 21.74 9.66 14.20
N ASN A 371 22.98 10.17 14.35
CA ASN A 371 23.93 9.67 15.35
C ASN A 371 23.58 10.07 16.79
N ASP A 372 22.69 11.05 16.99
CA ASP A 372 22.32 11.58 18.30
C ASP A 372 21.03 10.98 18.88
N ALA A 373 20.31 10.16 18.12
CA ALA A 373 19.19 9.38 18.63
C ALA A 373 19.71 8.17 19.42
N LYS A 374 20.30 8.43 20.59
CA LYS A 374 20.48 7.40 21.62
C LYS A 374 19.10 6.89 21.99
N SER A 375 18.93 5.60 21.84
CA SER A 375 17.79 4.81 22.28
C SER A 375 17.40 5.23 23.69
N HIS A 376 16.22 5.83 23.84
CA HIS A 376 15.49 5.85 25.11
C HIS A 376 14.51 4.69 25.10
#